data_AF-A0A0D7AM55-F1
#
_entry.id   AF-A0A0D7AM55-F1
#
_cell.length_a   1.000
_cell.length_b   1.000
_cell.length_c   1.000
_cell.angle_alpha   90.00
_cell.angle_beta   90.00
_cell.angle_gamma   90.00
#
_symmetry.space_group_name_H-M   'P 1'
#
loop_
_entity.id
_entity.type
_entity.pdbx_description
1 polymer ?
#
loop_
_entity_poly.entity_id
_entity_poly.type
_entity_poly.pdbx_seq_one_letter_code
_entity_poly.pdbx_strand_id
1 'polypeptide(L)'
;LQNAIDANKVMIFSKSYCPFCRRAKELIATEYPDVQKEIFELDEREDGDAIQSYLLEKTGQRTVPNIFVGKQHVGGCDAVTAAFEAGKLTPMIKAWCVAFFLHRSWMLTFPQTHVTCSNVQAATYQE
;
A
#
# COMPACT_ATOMS: atom_id res chain seq x y z
N LEU A 1 0.03 -13.65 -0.17
CA LEU A 1 0.37 -12.48 0.67
C LEU A 1 1.39 -11.56 0.03
N GLN A 2 2.56 -12.08 -0.37
CA GLN A 2 3.58 -11.28 -1.07
C GLN A 2 3.02 -10.54 -2.30
N ASN A 3 2.24 -11.22 -3.15
CA ASN A 3 1.61 -10.58 -4.32
C ASN A 3 0.71 -9.40 -3.94
N ALA A 4 -0.01 -9.46 -2.81
CA ALA A 4 -0.87 -8.35 -2.36
C ALA A 4 -0.04 -7.15 -1.89
N ILE A 5 1.09 -7.39 -1.23
CA ILE A 5 2.07 -6.35 -0.85
C ILE A 5 2.71 -5.72 -2.10
N ASP A 6 2.97 -6.52 -3.14
CA ASP A 6 3.64 -6.05 -4.36
C ASP A 6 2.70 -5.32 -5.33
N ALA A 7 1.42 -5.71 -5.38
CA ALA A 7 0.42 -5.16 -6.30
C ALA A 7 -0.22 -3.85 -5.82
N ASN A 8 -0.07 -3.50 -4.53
CA ASN A 8 -0.68 -2.32 -3.95
C ASN A 8 0.37 -1.32 -3.46
N LYS A 9 0.16 -0.03 -3.73
CA LYS A 9 1.03 1.05 -3.20
C LYS A 9 1.04 1.05 -1.67
N VAL A 10 -0.13 0.84 -1.07
CA VAL A 10 -0.29 0.77 0.38
C VAL A 10 -1.05 -0.51 0.72
N MET A 11 -0.47 -1.36 1.56
CA MET A 11 -1.10 -2.57 2.06
C MET A 11 -1.28 -2.44 3.57
N ILE A 12 -2.50 -2.58 4.07
CA ILE A 12 -2.85 -2.43 5.49
C ILE A 12 -3.41 -3.77 5.99
N PHE A 13 -2.67 -4.45 6.85
CA PHE A 13 -3.19 -5.57 7.62
C PHE A 13 -3.81 -5.04 8.92
N SER A 14 -5.10 -5.28 9.09
CA SER A 14 -5.96 -4.61 10.08
C SER A 14 -6.81 -5.63 10.86
N LYS A 15 -7.49 -5.15 11.89
CA LYS A 15 -8.68 -5.80 12.44
C LYS A 15 -9.82 -4.79 12.59
N SER A 16 -11.05 -5.20 12.32
CA SER A 16 -12.24 -4.32 12.23
C SER A 16 -12.51 -3.53 13.52
N TYR A 17 -12.25 -4.17 14.66
CA TYR A 17 -12.46 -3.62 16.00
C TYR A 17 -11.27 -2.79 16.52
N CYS A 18 -10.11 -2.82 15.86
CA CYS A 18 -8.89 -2.23 16.41
C CYS A 18 -8.87 -0.69 16.22
N PRO A 19 -8.77 0.10 17.31
CA PRO A 19 -8.78 1.56 17.22
C PRO A 19 -7.53 2.11 16.52
N PHE A 20 -6.36 1.49 16.70
CA PHE A 20 -5.14 1.88 16.00
C PHE A 20 -5.23 1.65 14.49
N CYS A 21 -5.92 0.58 14.09
CA CYS A 21 -6.17 0.31 12.67
C CYS A 21 -7.09 1.38 12.06
N ARG A 22 -8.14 1.80 12.77
CA ARG A 22 -9.02 2.88 12.33
C ARG A 22 -8.26 4.18 12.10
N ARG A 23 -7.45 4.61 13.07
CA ARG A 23 -6.62 5.82 12.94
C ARG A 23 -5.68 5.77 11.74
N ALA A 24 -4.98 4.66 11.55
CA ALA A 24 -4.06 4.51 10.41
C ALA A 24 -4.81 4.54 9.06
N LYS A 25 -5.97 3.86 8.98
CA LYS A 25 -6.84 3.88 7.80
C LYS A 25 -7.36 5.30 7.51
N GLU A 26 -7.80 6.02 8.53
CA GLU A 26 -8.27 7.41 8.42
C GLU A 26 -7.16 8.34 7.95
N LEU A 27 -5.96 8.26 8.54
CA LEU A 27 -4.81 9.06 8.10
C LEU A 27 -4.51 8.84 6.61
N ILE A 28 -4.44 7.57 6.19
CA ILE A 28 -4.16 7.23 4.79
C ILE A 28 -5.31 7.66 3.86
N ALA A 29 -6.56 7.57 4.32
CA ALA A 29 -7.73 7.97 3.54
C ALA A 29 -7.81 9.50 3.35
N THR A 30 -7.50 10.26 4.39
CA THR A 30 -7.56 11.74 4.38
C THR A 30 -6.39 12.35 3.63
N GLU A 31 -5.15 11.91 3.91
CA GLU A 31 -3.94 12.53 3.37
C GLU A 31 -3.59 12.00 1.97
N TYR A 32 -4.03 10.79 1.64
CA TYR A 32 -3.74 10.12 0.36
C TYR A 32 -5.01 9.48 -0.23
N PRO A 33 -6.04 10.28 -0.59
CA PRO A 33 -7.30 9.75 -1.10
C PRO A 33 -7.13 8.93 -2.38
N ASP A 34 -6.27 9.40 -3.30
CA ASP A 34 -6.07 8.81 -4.63
C ASP A 34 -5.01 7.68 -4.67
N VAL A 35 -4.44 7.31 -3.53
CA VAL A 35 -3.46 6.20 -3.50
C VAL A 35 -4.18 4.86 -3.56
N GLN A 36 -3.73 3.99 -4.47
CA GLN A 36 -4.15 2.59 -4.49
C GLN A 36 -3.79 1.95 -3.15
N LYS A 37 -4.80 1.45 -2.43
CA LYS A 37 -4.62 0.83 -1.13
C LYS A 37 -5.52 -0.39 -1.00
N GLU A 38 -5.00 -1.40 -0.32
CA GLU A 38 -5.70 -2.63 -0.01
C GLU A 38 -5.67 -2.87 1.50
N ILE A 39 -6.80 -3.34 2.05
CA ILE A 39 -6.98 -3.56 3.48
C ILE A 39 -7.41 -5.01 3.70
N PHE A 40 -6.64 -5.76 4.48
CA PHE A 40 -7.06 -7.09 4.94
C PHE A 40 -7.49 -7.00 6.40
N GLU A 41 -8.79 -7.12 6.66
CA GLU A 41 -9.34 -7.29 8.00
C GLU A 41 -9.16 -8.75 8.44
N LEU A 42 -8.13 -9.00 9.25
CA LEU A 42 -7.68 -10.36 9.59
C LEU A 42 -8.66 -11.11 10.50
N ASP A 43 -9.51 -10.39 11.22
CA ASP A 43 -10.56 -10.98 12.06
C ASP A 43 -11.78 -11.43 11.26
N GLU A 44 -11.92 -11.00 10.01
CA GLU A 44 -13.04 -11.35 9.13
C GLU A 44 -12.67 -12.45 8.11
N ARG A 45 -11.47 -13.02 8.24
CA ARG A 45 -10.91 -14.01 7.32
C ARG A 45 -10.58 -15.32 8.03
N GLU A 46 -10.86 -16.43 7.37
CA GLU A 46 -10.49 -17.77 7.87
C GLU A 46 -8.97 -17.96 7.97
N ASP A 47 -8.21 -17.38 7.04
CA ASP A 47 -6.75 -17.46 6.99
C ASP A 47 -6.03 -16.40 7.85
N GLY A 48 -6.77 -15.60 8.63
CA GLY A 48 -6.25 -14.46 9.39
C GLY A 48 -5.06 -14.78 10.30
N ASP A 49 -5.12 -15.89 11.05
CA ASP A 49 -4.04 -16.30 11.96
C ASP A 49 -2.77 -16.72 11.19
N ALA A 50 -2.94 -17.43 10.08
CA ALA A 50 -1.84 -17.82 9.20
C ALA A 50 -1.16 -16.56 8.60
N ILE A 51 -1.95 -15.55 8.22
CA ILE A 51 -1.43 -14.26 7.76
C ILE A 51 -0.64 -13.57 8.88
N GLN A 52 -1.15 -13.52 10.12
CA GLN A 52 -0.41 -12.93 11.25
C GLN A 52 0.91 -13.67 11.52
N SER A 53 0.94 -14.98 11.34
CA SER A 53 2.16 -15.79 11.47
C SER A 53 3.18 -15.46 10.36
N TYR A 54 2.72 -15.34 9.12
CA TYR A 54 3.56 -14.89 8.00
C TYR A 54 4.12 -13.47 8.23
N LEU A 55 3.29 -12.54 8.74
CA LEU A 55 3.72 -11.18 9.04
C LEU A 55 4.78 -11.14 10.14
N LEU A 56 4.62 -11.95 11.20
CA LEU A 56 5.63 -12.09 12.24
C LEU A 56 6.97 -12.57 11.67
N GLU A 57 6.96 -13.59 10.82
CA GLU A 57 8.18 -14.10 10.18
C GLU A 57 8.83 -13.04 9.27
N LYS A 58 8.02 -12.35 8.46
CA LYS A 58 8.50 -11.39 7.46
C LYS A 58 9.02 -10.09 8.07
N THR A 59 8.34 -9.57 9.10
CA THR A 59 8.57 -8.21 9.60
C THR A 59 8.96 -8.15 11.06
N GLY A 60 8.90 -9.27 11.78
CA GLY A 60 9.04 -9.30 13.24
C GLY A 60 7.80 -8.78 13.99
N GLN A 61 6.73 -8.39 13.29
CA GLN A 61 5.54 -7.79 13.89
C GLN A 61 4.28 -8.64 13.63
N ARG A 62 3.77 -9.29 14.68
CA ARG A 62 2.48 -10.03 14.63
C ARG A 62 1.26 -9.11 14.80
N THR A 63 1.43 -7.96 15.43
CA THR A 63 0.34 -7.06 15.84
C THR A 63 -0.20 -6.23 14.66
N VAL A 64 -1.49 -5.91 14.74
CA VAL A 64 -2.16 -4.98 13.81
C VAL A 64 -2.24 -3.58 14.43
N PRO A 65 -2.23 -2.50 13.62
CA PRO A 65 -2.04 -2.53 12.17
C PRO A 65 -0.59 -2.90 11.79
N ASN A 66 -0.42 -3.59 10.67
CA ASN A 66 0.89 -3.87 10.06
C ASN A 66 0.83 -3.36 8.62
N ILE A 67 1.61 -2.32 8.33
CA ILE A 67 1.42 -1.48 7.14
C ILE A 67 2.67 -1.51 6.27
N PHE A 68 2.45 -1.69 4.97
CA PHE A 68 3.47 -1.61 3.94
C PHE A 68 3.17 -0.44 3.00
N VAL A 69 4.23 0.26 2.58
CA VAL A 69 4.18 1.32 1.57
C VAL A 69 5.27 1.05 0.55
N GLY A 70 4.90 0.95 -0.72
CA GLY A 70 5.84 0.70 -1.80
C GLY A 70 6.71 -0.55 -1.58
N LYS A 71 6.08 -1.65 -1.12
CA LYS A 71 6.72 -2.93 -0.75
C LYS A 71 7.56 -2.92 0.53
N GLN A 72 7.79 -1.76 1.13
CA GLN A 72 8.56 -1.63 2.36
C GLN A 72 7.64 -1.69 3.58
N HIS A 73 8.03 -2.48 4.59
CA HIS A 73 7.33 -2.50 5.87
C HIS A 73 7.59 -1.20 6.63
N VAL A 74 6.53 -0.47 6.97
CA VAL A 74 6.61 0.78 7.74
C VAL A 74 6.40 0.51 9.23
N GLY A 75 5.52 -0.43 9.57
CA GLY A 75 5.21 -0.80 10.95
C GLY A 75 3.74 -0.61 11.30
N GLY A 76 3.46 -0.23 12.55
CA GLY A 76 2.11 0.03 13.05
C GLY A 76 1.66 1.49 12.91
N CYS A 77 0.60 1.83 13.64
CA CYS A 77 -0.03 3.15 13.59
C CYS A 77 0.97 4.27 13.93
N ASP A 78 1.70 4.12 15.03
CA ASP A 78 2.64 5.16 15.50
C ASP A 78 3.78 5.38 14.50
N ALA A 79 4.28 4.30 13.88
CA ALA A 79 5.34 4.38 12.87
C ALA A 79 4.87 5.10 11.60
N VAL A 80 3.65 4.82 11.14
CA VAL A 80 3.06 5.50 9.98
C VAL A 80 2.77 6.96 10.27
N THR A 81 2.19 7.28 11.44
CA THR A 81 1.94 8.66 11.86
C THR A 81 3.25 9.44 11.98
N ALA A 82 4.27 8.87 12.62
CA ALA A 82 5.59 9.50 12.71
C ALA A 82 6.24 9.71 11.33
N ALA A 83 6.09 8.76 10.40
CA ALA A 83 6.60 8.91 9.04
C ALA A 83 5.85 10.01 8.26
N PHE A 84 4.54 10.17 8.51
CA PHE A 84 3.74 11.24 7.95
C PHE A 84 4.18 12.61 8.49
N GLU A 85 4.25 12.76 9.82
CA GLU A 85 4.66 14.00 10.49
C GLU A 85 6.10 14.40 10.11
N ALA A 86 7.00 13.44 9.93
CA ALA A 86 8.36 13.67 9.46
C ALA A 86 8.46 13.96 7.95
N GLY A 87 7.35 14.00 7.20
CA GLY A 87 7.31 14.21 5.75
C GLY A 87 7.89 13.08 4.91
N LYS A 88 8.13 11.89 5.50
CA LYS A 88 8.76 10.73 4.85
C LYS A 88 7.75 9.84 4.13
N LEU A 89 6.48 9.87 4.52
CA LEU A 89 5.46 8.98 3.96
C LEU A 89 5.14 9.31 2.48
N THR A 90 5.02 10.60 2.16
CA THR A 90 4.76 11.07 0.78
C THR A 90 5.81 10.62 -0.24
N PRO A 91 7.13 10.78 -0.01
CA PRO A 91 8.14 10.29 -0.95
C PRO A 91 8.11 8.76 -1.09
N MET A 92 7.81 8.00 -0.03
CA MET A 92 7.65 6.53 -0.13
C MET A 92 6.50 6.15 -1.06
N ILE A 93 5.35 6.85 -0.98
CA ILE A 93 4.19 6.62 -1.85
C ILE A 93 4.51 7.00 -3.31
N LYS A 94 5.21 8.12 -3.53
CA LYS A 94 5.57 8.60 -4.88
C LYS A 94 6.63 7.74 -5.56
N ALA A 95 7.57 7.18 -4.80
CA ALA A 95 8.63 6.33 -5.33
C ALA A 95 8.09 5.09 -6.05
N TRP A 96 6.86 4.67 -5.78
CA TRP A 96 6.23 3.55 -6.48
C TRP A 96 5.77 3.88 -7.90
N CYS A 97 5.66 5.17 -8.28
CA CYS A 97 5.20 5.57 -9.62
C CYS A 97 6.17 5.24 -10.77
N VAL A 98 7.37 4.71 -10.50
CA VAL A 98 8.34 4.31 -11.53
C VAL A 98 8.20 2.82 -11.89
N ALA A 99 7.09 2.43 -12.52
CA ALA A 99 6.99 1.10 -13.13
C ALA A 99 5.99 0.96 -14.30
N PHE A 100 5.49 2.06 -14.90
CA PHE A 100 4.59 1.95 -16.07
C PHE A 100 5.15 2.53 -17.38
N PHE A 101 6.40 3.01 -17.40
CA PHE A 101 7.00 3.62 -18.59
C PHE A 101 8.27 2.94 -19.09
N LEU A 102 8.38 1.62 -18.93
CA LEU A 102 9.46 0.84 -19.56
C LEU A 102 8.93 -0.45 -20.18
N HIS A 103 8.01 -0.35 -21.13
CA HIS A 103 8.04 -1.25 -22.28
C HIS A 103 8.64 -0.49 -23.47
N ARG A 104 9.92 -0.77 -23.74
CA ARG A 104 10.66 -0.32 -24.91
C ARG A 104 9.98 -0.86 -26.17
N SER A 105 9.23 -0.02 -26.87
CA SER A 105 9.37 0.20 -28.33
C SER A 105 8.38 1.29 -28.75
N TRP A 106 8.86 2.53 -28.81
CA TRP A 106 8.37 3.64 -29.65
C TRP A 106 9.12 4.89 -29.19
N MET A 107 10.42 4.95 -29.48
CA MET A 107 11.03 6.24 -29.74
C MET A 107 10.51 6.68 -31.10
N LEU A 108 9.73 7.75 -31.14
CA LEU A 108 10.04 8.99 -31.85
C LEU A 108 8.76 9.83 -32.02
N THR A 109 8.93 11.13 -31.76
CA THR A 109 7.99 12.25 -31.96
C THR A 109 6.68 12.21 -31.18
N PHE A 110 6.56 12.97 -30.09
CA PHE A 110 5.43 13.87 -29.79
C PHE A 110 5.82 14.76 -28.58
N PRO A 111 5.40 16.03 -28.52
CA PRO A 111 5.95 17.04 -27.61
C PRO A 111 5.39 16.88 -26.20
N GLN A 112 6.18 17.32 -25.22
CA GLN A 112 5.92 17.12 -23.80
C GLN A 112 4.64 17.82 -23.35
N THR A 113 3.61 17.03 -23.05
CA THR A 113 2.54 17.43 -22.14
C THR A 113 2.56 16.49 -20.94
N HIS A 114 2.63 17.09 -19.76
CA HIS A 114 2.61 16.41 -18.46
C HIS A 114 1.39 15.47 -18.38
N VAL A 115 1.62 14.16 -18.33
CA VAL A 115 0.58 13.19 -17.98
C VAL A 115 0.63 12.98 -16.48
N THR A 116 -0.36 13.49 -15.76
CA THR A 116 -0.57 13.15 -14.36
C THR A 116 -1.17 11.75 -14.24
N CYS A 117 -0.67 11.00 -13.28
CA CYS A 117 -1.08 9.64 -12.98
C CYS A 117 -2.48 9.65 -12.34
N SER A 118 -3.52 9.65 -13.15
CA SER A 118 -4.91 9.50 -12.70
C SER A 118 -5.56 8.39 -13.52
N ASN A 119 -6.05 7.38 -12.78
CA ASN A 119 -6.94 6.30 -13.20
C ASN A 119 -6.41 5.27 -14.22
N VAL A 120 -5.98 4.11 -13.69
CA VAL A 120 -6.09 2.85 -14.42
C VAL A 120 -7.18 2.04 -13.72
N GLN A 121 -8.36 2.04 -14.33
CA GLN A 121 -9.49 1.20 -13.97
C GLN A 121 -9.19 -0.26 -14.28
N ALA A 122 -9.77 -1.14 -13.46
CA ALA A 122 -9.61 -2.58 -13.46
C ALA A 122 -9.66 -3.24 -14.84
N ALA A 123 -8.68 -4.09 -15.12
CA ALA A 123 -8.77 -5.11 -16.16
C ALA A 123 -8.96 -6.47 -15.47
N THR A 124 -10.09 -7.07 -15.78
CA THR A 124 -10.58 -8.39 -15.39
C THR A 124 -9.61 -9.49 -15.79
N TYR A 125 -9.31 -10.41 -14.86
CA TYR A 125 -8.70 -11.71 -15.19
C TYR A 125 -9.80 -12.65 -15.71
N GLN A 126 -9.71 -13.01 -16.99
CA GLN A 126 -10.15 -14.30 -17.50
C GLN A 126 -8.90 -15.01 -18.01
N GLU A 127 -8.52 -16.11 -17.37
CA GLU A 127 -8.23 -17.45 -17.92
C GLU A 127 -7.78 -18.37 -16.78
#